data_AF-W6RMA4-F1
#
_entry.id   AF-W6RMA4-F1
#
_cell.length_a   1.000
_cell.length_b   1.000
_cell.length_c   1.000
_cell.angle_alpha   90.00
_cell.angle_beta   90.00
_cell.angle_gamma   90.00
#
_symmetry.space_group_name_H-M   'P 1'
#
loop_
_entity.id
_entity.type
_entity.pdbx_description
1 polymer ?
#
loop_
_entity_poly.entity_id
_entity_poly.type
_entity_poly.pdbx_seq_one_letter_code
_entity_poly.pdbx_strand_id
1 'polypeptide(L)' 'MADDPLHTNASENDLRSFVTKRKISGGTVSRDGRVARDTMLGLVKTCQKPRLSFYHISATGSAETASLT' A
#
# COMPACT_ATOMS: atom_id res chain seq x y z
N MET A 1 -10.18 27.73 9.72
CA MET A 1 -8.98 28.14 8.97
C MET A 1 -7.84 27.32 9.55
N ALA A 2 -7.72 26.07 9.11
CA ALA A 2 -6.81 25.10 9.73
C ALA A 2 -5.45 25.22 9.03
N ASP A 3 -4.45 25.58 9.82
CA ASP A 3 -3.03 25.62 9.47
C ASP A 3 -2.51 24.18 9.55
N ASP A 4 -2.48 23.47 8.42
CA ASP A 4 -1.73 22.22 8.32
C ASP A 4 -0.23 22.59 8.34
N PRO A 5 0.56 22.14 9.34
CA PRO A 5 1.96 22.51 9.44
C PRO A 5 2.70 22.12 8.17
N LEU A 6 3.35 23.09 7.53
CA LEU A 6 4.04 22.98 6.24
C LEU A 6 5.05 21.82 6.13
N HIS A 7 5.52 21.32 7.27
CA HIS A 7 6.59 20.34 7.43
C HIS A 7 6.06 18.97 7.88
N THR A 8 4.74 18.79 7.98
CA THR A 8 4.07 17.50 8.27
C THR A 8 2.69 17.46 7.59
N ASN A 9 2.66 17.82 6.31
CA ASN A 9 1.48 17.67 5.47
C ASN A 9 1.11 16.17 5.32
N ALA A 10 -0.11 15.82 5.69
CA ALA A 10 -0.60 14.44 5.55
C ALA A 10 -0.55 13.96 4.08
N SER A 11 -0.77 14.87 3.14
CA SER A 11 -0.76 14.61 1.70
C SER A 11 0.60 14.20 1.15
N GLU A 12 1.71 14.83 1.56
CA GLU A 12 3.05 14.42 1.14
C GLU A 12 3.42 13.08 1.76
N ASN A 13 3.09 12.88 3.04
CA ASN A 13 3.36 11.62 3.72
C ASN A 13 2.69 10.45 2.97
N ASP A 14 1.46 10.65 2.50
CA ASP A 14 0.75 9.68 1.68
C ASP A 14 1.43 9.47 0.32
N LEU A 15 1.94 10.51 -0.34
CA LEU A 15 2.61 10.35 -1.64
C LEU A 15 4.04 9.80 -1.53
N ARG A 16 4.74 10.02 -0.41
CA ARG A 16 6.16 9.69 -0.24
C ARG A 16 6.45 8.22 -0.50
N SER A 17 5.64 7.32 0.05
CA SER A 17 5.83 5.89 -0.15
C SER A 17 5.64 5.46 -1.62
N PHE A 18 4.73 6.13 -2.34
CA PHE A 18 4.44 5.86 -3.74
C PHE A 18 5.62 6.29 -4.63
N VAL A 19 6.12 7.51 -4.42
CA VAL A 19 7.27 8.06 -5.16
C VAL A 19 8.53 7.23 -4.91
N THR A 20 8.83 6.88 -3.66
CA THR A 20 10.00 6.05 -3.31
C THR A 20 9.91 4.67 -3.96
N LYS A 21 8.76 4.00 -3.90
CA LYS A 21 8.60 2.66 -4.47
C LYS A 21 8.63 2.68 -5.99
N ARG A 22 8.09 3.71 -6.63
CA ARG A 22 8.20 3.93 -8.07
C ARG A 22 9.67 4.11 -8.49
N LYS A 23 10.45 4.89 -7.74
CA LYS A 23 11.88 5.11 -7.97
C LYS A 23 12.69 3.81 -7.86
N ILE A 24 12.46 3.01 -6.81
CA ILE A 24 13.15 1.72 -6.62
C ILE A 24 12.83 0.75 -7.76
N SER A 25 11.57 0.70 -8.19
CA SER A 25 11.11 -0.23 -9.23
C SER A 25 11.42 0.20 -10.67
N GLY A 26 12.18 1.28 -10.89
CA GLY A 26 12.46 1.82 -12.23
C GLY A 26 11.20 2.22 -13.01
N GLY A 27 10.08 2.46 -12.32
CA GLY A 27 8.80 2.83 -12.92
C GLY A 27 7.92 1.69 -13.45
N THR A 28 8.33 0.41 -13.40
CA THR A 28 7.74 -0.77 -14.11
C THR A 28 7.26 -0.49 -15.53
N VAL A 29 7.88 -1.24 -16.44
CA VAL A 29 7.49 -1.59 -17.81
C VAL A 29 5.99 -1.58 -18.12
N SER A 30 5.36 -2.58 -17.52
CA SER A 30 4.05 -3.08 -17.92
C SER A 30 2.92 -2.41 -17.16
N ARG A 31 1.75 -2.33 -17.82
CA ARG A 31 0.51 -1.88 -17.20
C ARG A 31 0.15 -2.75 -15.99
N ASP A 32 0.21 -4.06 -16.14
CA ASP A 32 -0.16 -4.99 -15.07
C ASP A 32 0.81 -4.92 -13.89
N GLY A 33 2.11 -4.71 -14.16
CA GLY A 33 3.11 -4.48 -13.11
C GLY A 33 2.88 -3.16 -12.36
N ARG A 34 2.40 -2.10 -13.05
CA ARG A 34 1.99 -0.86 -12.38
C ARG A 34 0.77 -1.08 -11.50
N VAL A 35 -0.27 -1.72 -12.03
CA VAL A 35 -1.50 -2.01 -11.29
C VAL A 35 -1.18 -2.86 -10.05
N ALA A 36 -0.41 -3.94 -10.19
CA ALA A 36 -0.03 -4.81 -9.08
C ALA A 36 0.77 -4.09 -7.99
N ARG A 37 1.70 -3.21 -8.37
CA ARG A 37 2.44 -2.39 -7.39
C ARG A 37 1.50 -1.46 -6.64
N ASP A 38 0.63 -0.76 -7.36
CA ASP A 38 -0.22 0.28 -6.80
C ASP A 38 -1.29 -0.32 -5.89
N THR A 39 -1.85 -1.47 -6.25
CA THR A 39 -2.77 -2.24 -5.39
C THR A 39 -2.08 -2.73 -4.13
N MET A 40 -0.89 -3.32 -4.23
CA MET A 40 -0.13 -3.77 -3.06
C MET A 40 0.22 -2.60 -2.12
N LEU A 41 0.60 -1.44 -2.67
CA LEU A 41 0.86 -0.23 -1.88
C LEU A 41 -0.40 0.29 -1.19
N GLY A 42 -1.54 0.26 -1.87
CA GLY A 42 -2.84 0.60 -1.27
C GLY A 42 -3.22 -0.34 -0.13
N LEU A 43 -3.02 -1.65 -0.31
CA LEU A 43 -3.29 -2.65 0.71
C LEU A 43 -2.39 -2.47 1.94
N VAL A 44 -1.08 -2.30 1.76
CA VAL A 44 -0.16 -2.07 2.90
C VAL A 44 -0.55 -0.83 3.70
N LYS A 45 -0.94 0.27 3.05
CA LYS A 45 -1.38 1.49 3.74
C LYS A 45 -2.72 1.35 4.44
N THR A 46 -3.66 0.65 3.83
CA THR A 46 -4.96 0.40 4.47
C THR A 46 -4.82 -0.46 5.71
N CYS A 47 -3.87 -1.41 5.73
CA CYS A 47 -3.53 -2.21 6.90
C CYS A 47 -2.91 -1.37 8.04
N GLN A 48 -2.22 -0.27 7.74
CA GLN A 48 -1.62 0.61 8.76
C GLN A 48 -2.65 1.35 9.62
N LYS A 49 -3.81 1.72 9.07
CA LYS A 49 -4.87 2.45 9.79
C LYS A 49 -5.45 1.67 10.99
N PRO A 50 -5.85 0.39 10.86
CA PRO A 50 -6.26 -0.45 11.99
C PRO A 50 -5.08 -1.09 12.74
N ARG A 51 -3.81 -0.74 12.43
CA ARG A 51 -2.60 -1.39 12.96
C ARG A 51 -2.53 -2.91 12.71
N LEU A 52 -3.12 -3.36 11.61
CA LEU A 52 -3.02 -4.75 11.16
C LEU A 52 -1.73 -4.93 10.35
N SER A 53 -1.07 -6.06 10.51
CA SER A 53 0.06 -6.38 9.63
C SER A 53 -0.49 -6.86 8.28
N PHE A 54 0.03 -6.31 7.18
CA PHE A 54 -0.34 -6.74 5.82
C PHE A 54 -0.22 -8.27 5.66
N TYR A 55 0.83 -8.85 6.26
CA TYR A 55 1.11 -10.28 6.22
C TYR A 55 0.02 -11.14 6.89
N HIS A 56 -0.70 -10.59 7.89
CA HIS A 56 -1.81 -11.30 8.51
C HIS A 56 -2.95 -11.49 7.52
N ILE A 57 -3.34 -10.44 6.81
CA ILE A 57 -4.45 -10.47 5.83
C ILE A 57 -4.09 -11.29 4.59
N SER A 58 -2.82 -11.24 4.13
CA SER A 58 -2.39 -12.07 3.00
C SER A 58 -2.29 -13.56 3.36
N ALA A 59 -2.06 -13.89 4.64
CA ALA A 59 -1.99 -15.27 5.11
C ALA A 59 -3.39 -15.87 5.34
N THR A 60 -4.34 -15.08 5.86
CA THR A 60 -5.72 -15.54 6.10
C THR A 60 -6.49 -15.82 4.81
N GLY A 61 -6.20 -15.09 3.72
CA GLY A 61 -6.79 -15.37 2.41
C GLY A 61 -6.38 -16.72 1.79
N SER A 62 -5.32 -17.36 2.30
CA SER A 62 -4.92 -18.72 1.91
C SER A 62 -5.56 -19.81 2.79
N ALA A 63 -6.14 -19.45 3.94
CA ALA A 63 -6.74 -20.41 4.86
C ALA A 63 -8.23 -20.66 4.59
N GLU A 64 -8.94 -19.70 3.99
CA GLU A 64 -10.37 -19.84 3.66
C GLU A 64 -10.65 -20.61 2.35
N THR A 65 -9.63 -20.97 1.58
CA THR A 65 -9.79 -21.82 0.38
C THR A 65 -9.59 -23.32 0.67
N ALA A 66 -9.20 -23.69 1.90
CA ALA A 66 -8.95 -25.08 2.29
C ALA A 66 -10.15 -25.78 2.95
N SER A 67 -11.26 -25.06 3.21
CA SER A 67 -12.47 -25.60 3.84
C SER A 67 -13.64 -25.79 2.86
N LEU A 68 -13.43 -25.51 1.57
CA LEU A 68 -14.35 -25.85 0.47
C LEU A 68 -13.64 -26.71 -0.59
N THR A 69 -13.10 -27.85 -0.17
CA THR A 69 -12.84 -29.04 -1.02
C THR A 69 -13.06 -30.29 -0.20
#